data_AF-A0A0Q9U339-F1
#
_entry.id   AF-A0A0Q9U339-F1
#
_cell.length_a   1.000
_cell.length_b   1.000
_cell.length_c   1.000
_cell.angle_alpha   90.00
_cell.angle_beta   90.00
_cell.angle_gamma   90.00
#
_symmetry.space_group_name_H-M   'P 1'
#
loop_
_entity.id
_entity.type
_entity.pdbx_description
1 polymer ?
#
loop_
_entity_poly.entity_id
_entity_poly.type
_entity_poly.pdbx_seq_one_letter_code
_entity_poly.pdbx_strand_id
1 'polypeptide(L)' 'MMGVLLAVLAVGAVSLWVLEDAQSQMERNRPVVATIGDLTIDRPQVWAALCLLAVVLFLPLYLVARSAN' A
#
# COMPACT_ATOMS: atom_id res chain seq x y z
N MET A 1 19.41 -2.83 -11.12
CA MET A 1 19.20 -3.26 -9.71
C MET A 1 18.95 -2.09 -8.76
N MET A 2 19.74 -1.00 -8.77
CA MET A 2 19.56 0.14 -7.85
C MET A 2 18.15 0.74 -7.86
N GLY A 3 17.55 0.98 -9.03
CA GLY A 3 16.19 1.55 -9.12
C GLY A 3 15.09 0.67 -8.54
N VAL A 4 15.22 -0.66 -8.66
CA VAL A 4 14.26 -1.61 -8.07
C VAL A 4 14.38 -1.61 -6.56
N LEU A 5 15.61 -1.58 -6.03
CA LEU A 5 15.86 -1.51 -4.60
C LEU A 5 15.26 -0.23 -3.99
N LEU A 6 15.47 0.92 -4.64
CA LEU A 6 14.90 2.20 -4.20
C LEU A 6 13.36 2.18 -4.22
N ALA A 7 12.76 1.59 -5.25
CA ALA A 7 11.31 1.42 -5.31
C ALA A 7 10.80 0.56 -4.14
N VAL A 8 11.44 -0.58 -3.86
CA VAL A 8 11.07 -1.45 -2.73
C VAL A 8 11.18 -0.72 -1.39
N LEU A 9 12.26 0.04 -1.18
CA LEU A 9 12.45 0.82 0.05
C LEU A 9 11.41 1.92 0.21
N ALA A 10 11.13 2.67 -0.86
CA ALA A 10 10.10 3.71 -0.85
C ALA A 10 8.72 3.13 -0.52
N VAL A 11 8.37 2.00 -1.11
CA VAL A 11 7.09 1.33 -0.91
C VAL A 11 6.97 0.78 0.51
N GLY A 12 8.04 0.19 1.04
CA GLY A 12 8.11 -0.25 2.44
C GLY A 12 7.91 0.92 3.40
N ALA A 13 8.60 2.04 3.17
CA ALA A 13 8.47 3.24 3.99
C ALA A 13 7.05 3.81 3.95
N VAL A 14 6.44 3.91 2.77
CA VAL A 14 5.04 4.35 2.62
C VAL A 14 4.08 3.39 3.31
N SER A 15 4.28 2.08 3.18
CA SER A 15 3.40 1.09 3.81
C SER A 15 3.47 1.15 5.34
N LEU A 16 4.67 1.36 5.91
CA LEU A 16 4.86 1.58 7.33
C LEU A 16 4.20 2.89 7.79
N TRP A 17 4.39 3.97 7.04
CA TRP A 17 3.74 5.24 7.33
C TRP A 17 2.21 5.13 7.32
N VAL A 18 1.63 4.43 6.34
CA VAL A 18 0.19 4.16 6.28
C VAL A 18 -0.29 3.36 7.50
N LEU A 19 0.51 2.38 7.95
CA LEU A 19 0.19 1.61 9.14
C LEU A 19 0.16 2.50 10.39
N GLU A 20 1.21 3.29 10.59
CA GLU A 20 1.33 4.20 11.75
C GLU A 20 0.23 5.27 11.75
N ASP A 21 -0.06 5.87 10.60
CA ASP A 21 -1.14 6.86 10.47
C ASP A 21 -2.50 6.22 10.79
N ALA A 22 -2.83 5.09 10.16
CA ALA A 22 -4.10 4.42 10.40
C ALA A 22 -4.24 3.94 11.87
N GLN A 23 -3.16 3.52 12.51
CA GLN A 23 -3.15 3.23 13.95
C GLN A 23 -3.40 4.48 14.79
N SER A 24 -2.69 5.59 14.51
CA SER A 24 -2.87 6.85 15.23
C SER A 24 -4.30 7.37 15.10
N GLN A 25 -4.90 7.25 13.92
CA GLN A 25 -6.29 7.66 13.67
C GLN A 25 -7.28 6.77 14.42
N MET A 26 -7.01 5.47 14.52
CA MET A 26 -7.81 4.53 15.30
C MET A 26 -7.77 4.86 16.80
N GLU A 27 -6.60 5.16 17.36
CA GLU A 27 -6.43 5.60 18.76
C GLU A 27 -7.16 6.91 19.05
N ARG A 28 -7.27 7.79 18.06
CA ARG A 28 -8.01 9.07 18.15
C ARG A 28 -9.52 8.92 17.97
N ASN A 29 -10.06 7.69 17.96
CA ASN A 29 -11.47 7.38 17.68
C ASN A 29 -11.95 7.92 16.32
N ARG A 30 -11.06 8.00 15.33
CA ARG A 30 -11.36 8.41 13.95
C ARG A 30 -10.78 7.41 12.94
N PRO A 31 -11.20 6.14 12.96
CA PRO A 31 -10.61 5.11 12.12
C PRO A 31 -10.72 5.47 10.63
N VAL A 32 -9.67 5.17 9.87
CA VAL A 32 -9.66 5.31 8.41
C VAL A 32 -10.45 4.14 7.83
N VAL A 33 -11.71 4.39 7.45
CA VAL A 33 -12.61 3.38 6.90
C VAL A 33 -12.91 3.68 5.44
N ALA A 34 -12.79 2.68 4.58
CA ALA A 34 -13.27 2.75 3.19
C ALA A 34 -14.21 1.58 2.90
N THR A 35 -15.30 1.86 2.20
CA THR A 35 -16.23 0.84 1.71
C THR A 35 -16.24 0.87 0.19
N ILE A 36 -15.93 -0.27 -0.43
CA ILE A 36 -15.88 -0.45 -1.89
C ILE A 36 -16.81 -1.61 -2.22
N GLY A 37 -18.04 -1.29 -2.66
CA GLY A 37 -19.09 -2.30 -2.81
C GLY A 37 -19.41 -2.96 -1.47
N ASP A 38 -19.34 -4.28 -1.41
CA ASP A 38 -19.56 -5.07 -0.17
C ASP A 38 -18.29 -5.24 0.68
N LEU A 39 -17.15 -4.69 0.25
CA LEU A 39 -15.89 -4.77 0.98
C LEU A 39 -15.70 -3.54 1.87
N THR A 40 -15.64 -3.74 3.19
CA THR A 40 -15.24 -2.71 4.16
C THR A 40 -13.81 -2.95 4.62
N ILE A 41 -12.99 -1.91 4.52
CA ILE A 41 -11.61 -1.88 5.04
C ILE A 41 -11.61 -0.93 6.23
N ASP A 42 -11.44 -1.47 7.42
CA ASP A 42 -11.47 -0.74 8.70
C ASP A 42 -10.21 -0.95 9.55
N ARG A 43 -9.34 -1.89 9.16
CA ARG A 43 -8.12 -2.25 9.92
C ARG A 43 -6.87 -1.57 9.37
N PRO A 44 -6.02 -0.98 10.23
CA PRO A 44 -4.74 -0.39 9.84
C PRO A 44 -3.82 -1.36 9.06
N GLN A 45 -3.79 -2.63 9.48
CA GLN A 45 -2.94 -3.65 8.84
C GLN A 45 -3.41 -3.95 7.41
N VAL A 46 -4.71 -3.85 7.16
CA VAL A 46 -5.28 -4.10 5.82
C VAL A 46 -4.90 -2.95 4.89
N TRP A 47 -4.93 -1.70 5.36
CA TRP A 47 -4.46 -0.55 4.58
C TRP A 47 -3.00 -0.68 4.15
N ALA A 48 -2.11 -0.99 5.09
CA ALA A 48 -0.69 -1.18 4.78
C ALA A 48 -0.46 -2.34 3.81
N ALA A 49 -1.17 -3.47 4.01
CA ALA A 49 -1.09 -4.63 3.12
C ALA A 49 -1.58 -4.30 1.71
N LEU A 50 -2.67 -3.55 1.56
CA LEU A 50 -3.20 -3.13 0.26
C LEU A 50 -2.24 -2.20 -0.48
N CYS A 51 -1.62 -1.23 0.20
CA CYS A 51 -0.60 -0.37 -0.38
C CYS A 51 0.58 -1.19 -0.92
N LEU A 52 1.06 -2.16 -0.14
CA LEU A 52 2.16 -3.02 -0.54
C LEU A 52 1.77 -3.94 -1.70
N LEU A 53 0.58 -4.55 -1.64
CA LEU A 53 0.05 -5.43 -2.67
C LEU A 53 -0.12 -4.70 -4.01
N ALA A 54 -0.65 -3.47 -4.00
CA ALA A 54 -0.78 -2.66 -5.21
C ALA A 54 0.58 -2.51 -5.90
N VAL A 55 1.63 -2.17 -5.17
CA VAL A 55 2.94 -2.00 -5.79
C VAL A 55 3.51 -3.33 -6.27
N VAL A 56 3.44 -4.39 -5.45
CA VAL A 56 3.95 -5.72 -5.82
C VAL A 56 3.27 -6.28 -7.06
N LEU A 57 2.00 -5.94 -7.32
CA LEU A 57 1.28 -6.38 -8.52
C LEU A 57 1.49 -5.43 -9.71
N PHE A 58 1.28 -4.13 -9.52
CA PHE A 58 1.29 -3.17 -10.63
C PHE A 58 2.70 -2.82 -11.13
N LEU A 59 3.72 -2.84 -10.27
CA LEU A 59 5.10 -2.56 -10.67
C LEU A 59 5.65 -3.60 -11.66
N PRO A 60 5.62 -4.93 -11.38
CA PRO A 60 6.08 -5.90 -12.36
C PRO A 60 5.21 -5.91 -13.61
N LEU A 61 3.90 -5.75 -13.49
CA LEU A 61 3.00 -5.62 -14.65
C LEU A 61 3.41 -4.45 -15.55
N TYR A 62 3.70 -3.29 -14.97
CA TYR A 62 4.18 -2.13 -15.71
C TYR A 62 5.52 -2.38 -16.41
N LEU A 63 6.47 -3.03 -15.72
CA LEU A 63 7.77 -3.35 -16.31
C LEU A 63 7.65 -4.34 -17.48
N VAL A 64 6.79 -5.36 -17.33
CA VAL A 64 6.48 -6.32 -18.40
C VAL A 64 5.83 -5.60 -19.58
N ALA A 65 4.79 -4.80 -19.34
CA ALA A 65 4.11 -4.04 -20.39
C ALA A 65 5.06 -3.07 -21.11
N ARG A 66 5.94 -2.39 -20.37
CA ARG A 66 6.97 -1.51 -20.94
C ARG A 66 7.98 -2.25 -21.80
N SER A 67 8.37 -3.48 -21.41
CA SER A 67 9.33 -4.28 -22.19
C SER A 67 8.72 -4.92 -23.45
N ALA A 68 7.38 -5.00 -23.52
CA ALA A 68 6.67 -5.52 -24.69
C ALA A 68 6.50 -4.49 -25.82
N ASN A 69 7.02 -3.26 -25.63
CA ASN A 69 6.94 -2.13 -26.56
C ASN A 69 8.35 -1.61 -26.88
#